data_AF-A0A7W8DTB1-F1
#
_entry.id   AF-A0A7W8DTB1-F1
#
_cell.length_a   1.000
_cell.length_b   1.000
_cell.length_c   1.000
_cell.angle_alpha   90.00
_cell.angle_beta   90.00
_cell.angle_gamma   90.00
#
_symmetry.space_group_name_H-M   'P 1'
#
loop_
_entity.id
_entity.type
_entity.pdbx_description
1 polymer ?
#
loop_
_entity_poly.entity_id
_entity_poly.type
_entity_poly.pdbx_seq_one_letter_code
_entity_poly.pdbx_strand_id
1 'polypeptide(L)' 'MTHLIFRDGTRAELVDRTDDHVTYKRHDGVCVTLPLAAAQAVAVGVLTTFDFPASR' A
#
# COMPACT_ATOMS: atom_id res chain seq x y z
N MET A 1 -4.70 -10.04 -1.48
CA MET A 1 -3.88 -9.04 -2.19
C MET A 1 -3.88 -7.79 -1.32
N THR A 2 -2.76 -7.44 -0.70
CA THR A 2 -2.69 -6.34 0.29
C THR A 2 -2.61 -5.00 -0.41
N HIS A 3 -3.34 -3.98 0.06
CA HIS A 3 -3.34 -2.65 -0.54
C HIS A 3 -2.84 -1.59 0.45
N LEU A 4 -2.07 -0.65 -0.06
CA LEU A 4 -1.65 0.55 0.66
C LEU A 4 -2.60 1.69 0.31
N ILE A 5 -3.03 2.44 1.33
CA ILE A 5 -3.77 3.68 1.13
C ILE A 5 -2.90 4.86 1.59
N PHE A 6 -2.64 5.75 0.65
CA PHE A 6 -1.89 6.98 0.87
C PHE A 6 -2.81 8.10 1.38
N ARG A 7 -2.20 9.12 2.01
CA ARG A 7 -2.90 10.30 2.56
C ARG A 7 -3.69 11.09 1.52
N ASP A 8 -3.28 11.02 0.27
CA ASP A 8 -3.97 11.61 -0.88
C ASP A 8 -5.21 10.80 -1.33
N GLY A 9 -5.49 9.66 -0.70
CA GLY A 9 -6.57 8.75 -1.08
C GLY A 9 -6.19 7.77 -2.20
N THR A 10 -4.95 7.83 -2.69
CA THR A 10 -4.46 6.93 -3.73
C THR A 10 -4.29 5.53 -3.17
N ARG A 11 -4.69 4.53 -3.97
CA ARG A 11 -4.53 3.11 -3.65
C ARG A 11 -3.36 2.53 -4.44
N ALA A 12 -2.54 1.73 -3.77
CA ALA A 12 -1.52 0.92 -4.41
C ALA A 12 -1.60 -0.52 -3.93
N GLU A 13 -1.07 -1.42 -4.73
CA GLU A 13 -0.86 -2.81 -4.35
C GLU A 13 0.48 -2.94 -3.63
N LEU A 14 0.48 -3.56 -2.44
CA LEU A 14 1.72 -3.90 -1.77
C LEU A 14 2.37 -5.08 -2.51
N VAL A 15 3.57 -4.87 -3.04
CA VAL A 15 4.34 -5.90 -3.76
C VAL A 15 5.30 -6.59 -2.80
N ASP A 16 6.04 -5.80 -2.02
CA ASP A 16 7.02 -6.31 -1.06
C ASP A 16 7.15 -5.39 0.14
N ARG A 17 7.48 -5.95 1.30
CA ARG A 17 7.72 -5.21 2.53
C ARG A 17 8.84 -5.87 3.32
N THR A 18 9.89 -5.11 3.55
CA THR A 18 10.96 -5.43 4.48
C THR A 18 10.93 -4.46 5.66
N ASP A 19 11.85 -4.64 6.62
CA ASP A 19 12.00 -3.75 7.76
C ASP A 19 12.53 -2.37 7.36
N ASP A 20 13.29 -2.28 6.26
CA ASP A 20 13.90 -1.03 5.79
C ASP A 20 13.10 -0.34 4.68
N HIS A 21 12.41 -1.11 3.82
CA HIS A 21 11.73 -0.56 2.64
C HIS A 21 10.42 -1.26 2.30
N VAL A 22 9.57 -0.52 1.60
CA VAL A 22 8.28 -0.98 1.08
C VAL A 22 8.28 -0.77 -0.43
N THR A 23 7.97 -1.83 -1.16
CA THR A 23 7.73 -1.77 -2.60
C THR A 23 6.25 -1.94 -2.88
N TYR A 24 5.68 -1.02 -3.65
CA TYR A 24 4.27 -1.05 -4.02
C TYR A 24 4.08 -0.70 -5.48
N LYS A 25 3.04 -1.25 -6.08
CA LYS A 25 2.65 -0.99 -7.45
C LYS A 25 1.49 -0.01 -7.47
N ARG A 26 1.69 1.12 -8.15
CA ARG A 26 0.67 2.15 -8.36
C ARG A 26 -0.35 1.68 -9.41
N HIS A 27 -1.45 2.42 -9.52
CA HIS A 27 -2.52 2.13 -10.48
C HIS A 27 -2.07 2.20 -11.96
N ASP A 28 -1.02 2.97 -12.25
CA ASP A 28 -0.37 3.10 -13.55
C ASP A 28 0.52 1.89 -13.90
N GLY A 29 0.67 0.95 -12.97
CA GLY A 29 1.50 -0.24 -13.11
C GLY A 29 2.96 -0.04 -12.71
N VAL A 30 3.36 1.16 -12.29
CA VAL A 30 4.73 1.47 -11.88
C VAL A 30 4.98 0.94 -10.47
N CYS A 31 6.07 0.18 -10.31
CA CYS A 31 6.58 -0.22 -9.01
C CYS A 31 7.42 0.91 -8.41
N VAL A 32 7.11 1.28 -7.18
CA VAL A 32 7.83 2.29 -6.41
C VAL A 32 8.33 1.66 -5.12
N THR A 33 9.62 1.82 -4.86
CA THR A 33 10.26 1.40 -3.61
C THR A 33 10.60 2.64 -2.79
N LEU A 34 10.12 2.68 -1.56
CA LEU A 34 10.38 3.76 -0.61
C LEU A 34 10.91 3.16 0.71
N PRO A 35 11.75 3.89 1.45
CA PRO A 35 12.09 3.47 2.81
C PRO A 35 10.84 3.43 3.69
N LEU A 36 10.76 2.48 4.62
CA LEU A 36 9.59 2.24 5.46
C LEU A 36 9.18 3.49 6.23
N ALA A 37 10.15 4.26 6.73
CA ALA A 37 9.91 5.54 7.41
C ALA A 37 9.21 6.57 6.51
N ALA A 38 9.60 6.66 5.23
CA ALA A 38 8.94 7.53 4.28
C ALA A 38 7.54 7.01 3.93
N ALA A 39 7.40 5.69 3.74
CA ALA A 39 6.11 5.06 3.49
C ALA A 39 5.12 5.32 4.64
N GLN A 40 5.56 5.27 5.90
CA GLN A 40 4.74 5.61 7.07
C GLN A 40 4.34 7.10 7.14
N ALA A 41 5.17 8.00 6.61
CA ALA A 41 4.84 9.42 6.54
C ALA A 41 3.73 9.72 5.51
N VAL A 42 3.69 8.96 4.41
CA VAL A 42 2.73 9.18 3.31
C VAL A 42 1.52 8.24 3.34
N ALA A 43 1.63 7.06 3.95
CA ALA A 43 0.52 6.12 4.10
C ALA A 43 -0.30 6.44 5.35
N VAL A 44 -1.63 6.44 5.23
CA VAL A 44 -2.53 6.58 6.39
C VAL A 44 -2.69 5.25 7.12
N GLY A 45 -2.48 4.16 6.41
CA GLY A 45 -2.49 2.81 6.97
C GLY A 45 -2.09 1.78 5.91
N VAL A 46 -1.46 0.71 6.37
CA VAL A 46 -1.36 -0.53 5.59
C VAL A 46 -2.69 -1.25 5.77
N LEU A 47 -3.51 -1.28 4.72
CA LEU A 47 -4.75 -2.01 4.74
C LEU A 47 -4.48 -3.46 4.30
N THR A 48 -4.31 -4.33 5.29
CA THR A 48 -4.47 -5.77 5.09
C THR A 48 -5.94 -5.98 4.74
N THR A 49 -6.24 -6.09 3.44
CA THR A 49 -7.53 -6.48 2.87
C THR A 49 -8.70 -6.42 3.84
N PHE A 50 -9.52 -5.36 3.75
CA PHE A 50 -10.93 -5.56 4.03
C PHE A 50 -11.41 -6.62 3.05
N ASP A 51 -11.54 -7.85 3.51
CA ASP A 51 -12.59 -8.73 3.02
C ASP A 51 -13.87 -7.95 3.30
N PHE A 52 -14.34 -7.19 2.31
CA PHE A 52 -15.74 -6.82 2.33
C PHE A 52 -16.45 -8.17 2.32
N PRO A 53 -17.20 -8.57 3.38
CA PRO A 53 -18.14 -9.64 3.17
C PRO A 53 -19.00 -9.14 2.02
N ALA A 54 -18.89 -9.82 0.87
CA ALA A 54 -19.73 -9.56 -0.28
C ALA A 54 -21.15 -9.63 0.27
N SER A 55 -21.77 -8.48 0.50
CA SER A 55 -23.13 -8.41 1.00
C SER A 55 -23.98 -9.04 -0.09
N ARG A 56 -24.44 -10.26 0.16
CA ARG A 56 -25.42 -10.95 -0.65
C ARG A 56 -26.45 -11.57 0.27
#